data_AF-A0A1V6QPN3-F1
#
_entry.id   AF-A0A1V6QPN3-F1
#
_cell.length_a   1.000
_cell.length_b   1.000
_cell.length_c   1.000
_cell.angle_alpha   90.00
_cell.angle_beta   90.00
_cell.angle_gamma   90.00
#
_symmetry.space_group_name_H-M   'P 1'
#
loop_
_entity.id
_entity.type
_entity.pdbx_description
1 polymer ?
#
loop_
_entity_poly.entity_id
_entity_poly.type
_entity_poly.pdbx_seq_one_letter_code
_entity_poly.pdbx_strand_id
1 'polypeptide(L)'
;MSPDLEDRITNALIACYAKTKPNIKAIAEEFGISYGILRGRLKGRKSRNDRTSPNKALETEQEKALILWIDTLDQAYSPPSTAQIQCAALQIIRRHNPSRTL
;
A
#
# COMPACT_ATOMS: atom_id res chain seq x y z
N MET A 1 -9.05 14.29 17.43
CA MET A 1 -8.43 13.90 16.15
C MET A 1 -6.93 13.89 16.36
N SER A 2 -6.35 12.73 16.68
CA SER A 2 -4.89 12.60 16.76
C SER A 2 -4.34 12.67 15.33
N PRO A 3 -3.30 13.46 15.04
CA PRO A 3 -2.70 13.48 13.71
C PRO A 3 -2.28 12.06 13.33
N ASP A 4 -2.65 11.64 12.11
CA ASP A 4 -2.32 10.32 11.59
C ASP A 4 -0.80 10.12 11.64
N LEU A 5 -0.34 8.90 11.91
CA LEU A 5 1.09 8.62 12.04
C LEU A 5 1.86 9.01 10.77
N GLU A 6 1.25 8.85 9.59
CA GLU A 6 1.88 9.23 8.32
C GLU A 6 1.95 10.75 8.14
N ASP A 7 1.02 11.53 8.70
CA ASP A 7 1.09 13.01 8.68
C ASP A 7 2.31 13.49 9.48
N ARG A 8 2.53 12.91 10.67
CA ARG A 8 3.70 13.23 11.50
C ARG A 8 5.00 12.90 10.78
N ILE A 9 5.05 11.74 10.11
CA ILE A 9 6.22 11.31 9.33
C ILE A 9 6.50 12.26 8.17
N THR A 10 5.44 12.69 7.48
CA THR A 10 5.53 13.63 6.35
C THR A 10 6.09 14.98 6.82
N ASN A 11 5.55 15.52 7.92
CA ASN A 11 6.03 16.77 8.51
C ASN A 11 7.50 16.67 8.98
N ALA A 12 7.88 15.55 9.60
CA ALA A 12 9.26 15.30 10.01
C ALA A 12 10.23 15.22 8.81
N LEU A 13 9.79 14.65 7.68
CA LEU A 13 10.59 14.63 6.44
C LEU A 13 10.79 16.04 5.89
N ILE A 14 9.74 16.87 5.84
CA ILE A 14 9.83 18.26 5.40
C ILE A 14 10.85 19.03 6.26
N ALA A 15 10.77 18.88 7.59
CA ALA A 15 11.72 19.49 8.52
C ALA A 15 13.17 18.99 8.32
N CYS A 16 13.36 17.73 7.93
CA CYS A 16 14.66 17.18 7.56
C CYS A 16 15.20 17.81 6.26
N TYR A 17 14.38 17.94 5.22
CA TYR A 17 14.79 18.52 3.93
C TYR A 17 15.04 20.03 4.01
N ALA A 18 14.37 20.74 4.92
CA ALA A 18 14.56 22.17 5.14
C ALA A 18 15.91 22.53 5.80
N LYS A 19 16.61 21.57 6.41
CA LYS A 19 17.90 21.79 7.10
C LYS A 19 19.05 21.21 6.29
N THR A 20 20.14 21.95 6.13
CA THR A 20 21.34 21.51 5.39
C THR A 20 22.12 20.38 6.11
N LYS A 21 21.99 20.29 7.45
CA LYS A 21 22.50 19.19 8.29
C LYS A 21 21.43 18.82 9.34
N PRO A 22 20.42 18.02 8.99
CA PRO A 22 19.34 17.71 9.90
C PRO A 22 19.80 16.71 10.97
N ASN A 23 19.59 17.03 12.24
CA ASN A 23 19.71 16.06 13.31
C ASN A 23 18.44 15.20 13.34
N ILE A 24 18.48 14.08 12.63
CA ILE A 24 17.35 13.14 12.46
C ILE A 24 16.80 12.67 13.81
N LYS A 25 17.64 12.51 14.84
CA LYS A 25 17.19 12.07 16.17
C LYS A 25 16.35 13.14 16.85
N ALA A 26 16.83 14.39 16.87
CA ALA A 26 16.09 15.51 17.46
C ALA A 26 14.75 15.76 16.74
N ILE A 27 14.75 15.68 15.41
CA ILE A 27 13.53 15.83 14.62
C ILE A 27 12.56 14.67 14.90
N ALA A 28 13.05 13.43 14.97
CA ALA A 28 12.20 12.29 15.30
C ALA A 28 11.54 12.44 16.69
N GLU A 29 12.28 12.91 17.69
CA GLU A 29 11.75 13.19 19.04
C GLU A 29 10.72 14.33 19.04
N GLU A 30 10.98 15.42 18.31
CA GLU A 30 10.06 16.57 18.16
C GLU A 30 8.70 16.16 17.58
N PHE A 31 8.69 15.25 16.61
CA PHE A 31 7.47 14.75 15.98
C PHE A 31 6.91 13.47 16.64
N GLY A 32 7.55 12.97 17.71
CA GLY A 32 7.12 11.78 18.45
C GLY A 32 7.21 10.46 17.65
N ILE A 33 8.20 10.34 16.77
CA ILE A 33 8.42 9.18 15.89
C ILE A 33 9.76 8.52 16.24
N SER A 34 9.89 7.21 16.00
CA SER A 34 11.19 6.54 16.17
C SER A 34 12.21 6.99 15.11
N TYR A 35 13.46 7.18 15.52
CA TYR A 35 14.59 7.46 14.62
C TYR A 35 14.67 6.47 13.45
N GLY A 36 14.42 5.18 13.72
CA GLY A 36 14.46 4.13 12.71
C GLY A 36 13.43 4.31 11.58
N ILE A 37 12.23 4.78 11.91
CA ILE A 37 11.17 5.09 10.93
C ILE A 37 11.60 6.27 10.06
N LEU A 38 12.01 7.40 10.67
CA LEU A 38 12.39 8.61 9.94
C LEU A 38 13.61 8.37 9.04
N ARG A 39 14.64 7.69 9.56
CA ARG A 39 15.82 7.30 8.75
C ARG A 39 15.46 6.36 7.60
N GLY A 40 14.56 5.40 7.84
CA GLY A 40 14.08 4.50 6.79
C GLY A 40 13.35 5.26 5.69
N ARG A 41 12.48 6.19 6.07
CA ARG A 41 11.73 7.06 5.14
C ARG A 41 12.64 7.97 4.33
N LEU A 42 13.66 8.57 4.95
CA LEU A 42 14.67 9.39 4.27
C LEU A 42 15.45 8.59 3.21
N LYS A 43 15.62 7.27 3.41
CA LYS A 43 16.22 6.35 2.44
C LYS A 43 15.23 5.82 1.38
N GLY A 44 14.02 6.36 1.30
CA GLY A 44 13.00 5.96 0.31
C GLY A 44 12.14 4.77 0.72
N ARG A 45 12.17 4.32 1.98
CA ARG A 45 11.35 3.19 2.44
C ARG A 45 9.87 3.59 2.50
N LYS A 46 9.05 3.10 1.57
CA LYS A 46 7.60 3.31 1.53
C LYS A 46 6.86 2.83 2.79
N SER A 47 5.67 3.37 3.03
CA SER A 47 4.76 2.91 4.09
C SER A 47 4.48 1.43 3.95
N ARG A 48 4.23 0.76 5.07
CA ARG A 48 3.88 -0.66 5.04
C ARG A 48 2.60 -0.88 4.23
N ASN A 49 1.66 0.06 4.26
CA ASN A 49 0.43 0.02 3.46
C ASN A 49 0.67 0.30 1.97
N ASP A 50 1.71 1.07 1.64
CA ASP A 50 2.07 1.43 0.25
C ASP A 50 3.15 0.51 -0.35
N ARG A 51 3.51 -0.57 0.37
CA ARG A 51 4.40 -1.60 -0.17
C ARG A 51 3.56 -2.62 -0.93
N THR A 52 3.76 -2.69 -2.24
CA THR A 52 3.38 -3.85 -3.04
C THR A 52 4.04 -5.07 -2.42
N SER A 53 3.24 -6.03 -1.94
CA SER A 53 3.79 -7.30 -1.46
C SER A 53 4.59 -7.95 -2.60
N PRO A 54 5.78 -8.52 -2.33
CA PRO A 54 6.57 -9.16 -3.38
C PRO A 54 5.84 -10.32 -4.06
N ASN A 55 4.84 -10.90 -3.39
CA ASN A 55 3.96 -11.95 -3.91
C ASN A 55 2.64 -11.42 -4.47
N LYS A 56 2.54 -10.13 -4.82
CA LYS A 56 1.31 -9.59 -5.41
C LYS A 56 1.11 -10.24 -6.78
N ALA A 57 0.10 -11.11 -6.87
CA ALA A 57 -0.20 -11.85 -8.10
C ALA A 57 -0.97 -10.99 -9.11
N LEU A 58 -1.78 -10.05 -8.60
CA LEU A 58 -2.62 -9.14 -9.37
C LEU A 58 -2.08 -7.72 -9.28
N GLU A 59 -2.07 -7.00 -10.38
CA GLU A 59 -1.79 -5.56 -10.38
C GLU A 59 -2.94 -4.78 -9.73
N THR A 60 -2.68 -3.56 -9.27
CA THR A 60 -3.69 -2.72 -8.60
C THR A 60 -4.94 -2.49 -9.47
N GLU A 61 -4.76 -2.37 -10.80
CA GLU A 61 -5.88 -2.23 -11.74
C GLU A 61 -6.73 -3.50 -11.82
N GLN A 62 -6.09 -4.68 -11.74
CA GLN A 62 -6.75 -5.98 -11.78
C GLN A 62 -7.55 -6.24 -10.51
N GLU A 63 -6.99 -5.89 -9.35
CA GLU A 63 -7.72 -5.92 -8.07
C GLU A 63 -8.93 -4.99 -8.10
N LYS A 64 -8.77 -3.77 -8.63
CA LYS A 64 -9.88 -2.82 -8.76
C LYS A 64 -10.99 -3.36 -9.66
N ALA A 65 -10.64 -3.98 -10.79
CA ALA A 65 -11.61 -4.62 -11.66
C ALA A 65 -12.33 -5.79 -10.96
N LEU A 66 -11.61 -6.58 -10.16
CA LEU A 66 -12.20 -7.68 -9.40
C LEU A 66 -13.16 -7.19 -8.31
N ILE A 67 -12.79 -6.12 -7.59
CA ILE A 67 -13.66 -5.48 -6.58
C ILE A 67 -14.93 -4.95 -7.24
N LEU A 68 -14.80 -4.20 -8.34
CA LEU A 68 -15.96 -3.68 -9.08
C LEU A 68 -16.88 -4.81 -9.54
N TRP A 69 -16.32 -5.93 -10.00
CA TRP A 69 -17.12 -7.09 -10.37
C TRP A 69 -17.85 -7.72 -9.17
N ILE A 70 -17.20 -7.83 -8.01
CA ILE A 70 -17.85 -8.29 -6.77
C ILE A 70 -18.98 -7.35 -6.38
N ASP A 71 -18.73 -6.04 -6.37
CA ASP A 71 -19.73 -5.02 -6.02
C ASP A 71 -20.94 -5.07 -6.95
N THR A 72 -20.73 -5.28 -8.26
CA THR A 72 -21.84 -5.42 -9.22
C THR A 72 -22.70 -6.65 -8.96
N LEU A 73 -22.11 -7.75 -8.52
CA LEU A 73 -22.82 -8.98 -8.19
C LEU A 73 -23.55 -8.88 -6.85
N ASP A 74 -22.96 -8.19 -5.88
CA ASP A 74 -23.59 -7.91 -4.59
C ASP A 74 -24.82 -7.00 -4.77
N GLN A 75 -24.71 -5.94 -5.59
CA GLN A 75 -25.84 -5.08 -5.98
C GLN A 75 -26.94 -5.85 -6.75
N ALA A 76 -26.58 -6.92 -7.45
CA ALA A 76 -27.52 -7.82 -8.12
C ALA A 76 -28.11 -8.89 -7.19
N TYR A 77 -27.88 -8.80 -5.86
CA TYR A 77 -28.31 -9.77 -4.85
C TYR A 77 -27.79 -11.20 -5.09
N SER A 78 -26.67 -11.33 -5.82
CA SER A 78 -26.04 -12.62 -6.12
C SER A 78 -24.53 -12.54 -5.82
N PRO A 79 -24.13 -12.35 -4.55
CA PRO A 79 -22.72 -12.21 -4.19
C PRO A 79 -21.92 -13.44 -4.63
N PRO A 80 -20.74 -13.24 -5.23
CA PRO A 80 -19.95 -14.36 -5.73
C PRO A 80 -19.37 -15.18 -4.58
N SER A 81 -19.37 -16.50 -4.76
CA SER A 81 -18.64 -17.43 -3.90
C SER A 81 -17.13 -17.19 -3.98
N THR A 82 -16.42 -17.51 -2.92
CA THR A 82 -14.94 -17.47 -2.87
C THR A 82 -14.30 -18.24 -4.02
N ALA A 83 -14.91 -19.35 -4.46
CA ALA A 83 -14.43 -20.13 -5.60
C ALA A 83 -14.58 -19.36 -6.93
N GLN A 84 -15.68 -18.61 -7.09
CA GLN A 84 -15.90 -17.78 -8.28
C GLN A 84 -14.92 -16.61 -8.33
N ILE A 85 -14.64 -15.98 -7.18
CA ILE A 85 -13.62 -14.94 -7.05
C ILE A 85 -12.24 -15.48 -7.41
N GLN A 86 -11.86 -16.65 -6.89
CA GLN A 86 -10.58 -17.29 -7.22
C GLN A 86 -10.47 -17.59 -8.72
N CYS A 87 -11.52 -18.15 -9.33
CA CYS A 87 -11.56 -18.42 -10.76
C CYS A 87 -11.43 -17.13 -11.59
N ALA A 88 -12.14 -16.07 -11.23
CA ALA A 88 -12.06 -14.78 -11.90
C ALA A 88 -10.64 -14.17 -11.79
N ALA A 89 -10.04 -14.18 -10.60
CA ALA A 89 -8.67 -13.74 -10.37
C ALA A 89 -7.66 -14.54 -11.21
N LEU A 90 -7.80 -15.86 -11.24
CA LEU A 90 -6.99 -16.77 -12.06
C LEU A 90 -7.09 -16.46 -13.55
N GLN A 91 -8.30 -16.18 -14.05
CA GLN A 91 -8.52 -15.82 -15.45
C GLN A 91 -7.85 -14.49 -15.80
N ILE A 92 -7.93 -13.48 -14.92
CA ILE A 92 -7.26 -12.19 -15.12
C ILE A 92 -5.73 -12.37 -15.20
N ILE A 93 -5.17 -13.19 -14.30
CA ILE A 93 -3.73 -13.50 -14.31
C ILE A 93 -3.33 -14.20 -15.62
N ARG A 94 -4.07 -15.24 -16.04
CA ARG A 94 -3.79 -15.99 -17.28
C ARG A 94 -3.89 -15.12 -18.53
N ARG A 95 -4.86 -14.20 -18.58
CA ARG A 95 -5.04 -13.28 -19.71
C ARG A 95 -3.86 -12.31 -19.84
N HIS A 96 -3.29 -11.87 -18.71
CA HIS A 96 -2.17 -10.94 -18.70
C HIS A 96 -0.80 -11.65 -18.84
N ASN A 97 -0.66 -12.86 -18.29
CA ASN A 97 0.55 -13.66 -18.34
C ASN A 97 0.21 -15.15 -18.51
N PRO A 98 0.12 -15.67 -19.74
CA PRO A 98 -0.29 -17.05 -19.99
C PRO A 98 0.68 -18.09 -19.41
N SER A 99 1.95 -17.72 -19.20
CA SER A 99 2.98 -18.57 -18.61
C SER A 99 2.97 -18.61 -17.07
N ARG A 100 2.12 -17.81 -16.41
CA ARG A 100 2.06 -17.74 -14.94
C ARG A 100 1.01 -18.72 -14.42
N THR A 101 1.46 -19.92 -14.05
CA THR A 101 0.67 -20.91 -13.31
C THR A 101 0.87 -20.69 -11.80
N LEU A 102 -0.24 -20.73 -11.03
CA LEU A 102 -0.19 -20.73 -9.55
C LEU A 102 0.46 -22.00 -9.02
#